data_AF-A0A9P6XTB8-F1
#
_entry.id   AF-A0A9P6XTB8-F1
#
_cell.length_a   1.000
_cell.length_b   1.000
_cell.length_c   1.000
_cell.angle_alpha   90.00
_cell.angle_beta   90.00
_cell.angle_gamma   90.00
#
_symmetry.space_group_name_H-M   'P 1'
#
loop_
_entity.id
_entity.type
_entity.pdbx_description
1 polymer ?
#
loop_
_entity_poly.entity_id
_entity_poly.type
_entity_poly.pdbx_seq_one_letter_code
_entity_poly.pdbx_strand_id
1 'polypeptide(L)'
;MLDANNQMMVVRREMLIRQGDDRGHDEQRIADLVKRYEASWSAYQALPSDADGKAIAETIAAKRAIARPLNKQTSELMEQGDYPGAVALTLGPVQEAANGWNKALSDGVDFEEKESRDAAAEAIRLGERSLLQLLVLGGVALLVGIAASVMSGRSLTGVPAWRS
;
A
#
# COMPACT_ATOMS: atom_id res chain seq x y z
N MET A 1 0.24 1.05 9.85
CA MET A 1 1.05 0.06 10.59
C MET A 1 2.34 0.67 11.15
N LEU A 2 3.22 1.22 10.31
CA LEU A 2 4.49 1.83 10.72
C LEU A 2 4.33 2.91 11.81
N ASP A 3 3.40 3.84 11.62
CA ASP A 3 3.06 4.89 12.59
C ASP A 3 2.73 4.32 13.99
N ALA A 4 1.84 3.31 14.06
CA ALA A 4 1.46 2.70 15.33
C ALA A 4 2.65 2.01 16.04
N ASN A 5 3.54 1.35 15.28
CA ASN A 5 4.72 0.72 15.86
C ASN A 5 5.72 1.76 16.39
N ASN A 6 5.92 2.87 15.68
CA ASN A 6 6.75 3.98 16.14
C ASN A 6 6.20 4.61 17.41
N GLN A 7 4.90 4.88 17.47
CA GLN A 7 4.25 5.44 18.67
C GLN A 7 4.35 4.49 19.86
N MET A 8 4.26 3.17 19.65
CA MET A 8 4.42 2.19 20.71
C MET A 8 5.82 2.26 21.35
N MET A 9 6.87 2.47 20.55
CA MET A 9 8.23 2.65 21.07
C MET A 9 8.39 3.96 21.86
N VAL A 10 7.70 5.03 21.45
CA VAL A 10 7.69 6.29 22.21
C VAL A 10 7.06 6.09 23.58
N VAL A 11 5.85 5.51 23.64
CA VAL A 11 5.17 5.27 24.92
C VAL A 11 6.00 4.36 25.84
N ARG A 12 6.62 3.29 25.32
CA ARG A 12 7.51 2.43 26.12
C ARG A 12 8.70 3.19 26.70
N ARG A 13 9.32 4.09 25.93
CA ARG A 13 10.41 4.93 26.44
C ARG A 13 9.93 5.91 27.50
N GLU A 14 8.75 6.51 27.32
CA GLU A 14 8.12 7.37 28.33
C GLU A 14 7.89 6.63 29.65
N MET A 15 7.38 5.39 29.58
CA MET A 15 7.19 4.52 30.76
C MET A 15 8.51 4.27 31.49
N LEU A 16 9.60 4.01 30.78
CA LEU A 16 10.92 3.78 31.38
C LEU A 16 11.50 5.04 32.02
N ILE A 17 11.38 6.19 31.35
CA ILE A 17 11.85 7.49 31.87
C ILE A 17 11.12 7.82 33.18
N ARG A 18 9.80 7.58 33.22
CA ARG A 18 8.97 7.81 34.40
C ARG A 18 9.00 6.66 35.42
N GLN A 19 9.77 5.60 35.16
CA GLN A 19 9.81 4.40 36.01
C GLN A 19 8.41 3.89 36.36
N GLY A 20 7.52 3.84 35.36
CA GLY A 20 6.16 3.34 35.48
C GLY A 20 5.19 4.19 36.31
N ASP A 21 5.52 5.46 36.58
CA ASP A 21 4.48 6.40 37.02
C ASP A 21 3.35 6.46 35.98
N ASP A 22 2.09 6.51 36.42
CA ASP A 22 0.89 6.43 35.56
C ASP A 22 0.85 5.23 34.58
N ARG A 23 1.44 4.09 34.97
CA ARG A 23 1.55 2.89 34.12
C ARG A 23 0.22 2.42 33.51
N GLY A 24 -0.88 2.48 34.25
CA GLY A 24 -2.18 2.01 33.75
C GLY A 24 -2.66 2.80 32.53
N HIS A 25 -2.43 4.10 32.50
CA HIS A 25 -2.74 4.93 31.34
C HIS A 25 -1.82 4.61 30.15
N ASP A 26 -0.52 4.39 30.39
CA ASP A 26 0.40 4.00 29.32
C ASP A 26 0.07 2.62 28.74
N GLU A 27 -0.28 1.64 29.57
CA GLU A 27 -0.73 0.33 29.12
C GLU A 27 -1.98 0.41 28.27
N GLN A 28 -2.93 1.29 28.62
CA GLN A 28 -4.09 1.56 27.81
C GLN A 28 -3.70 2.16 26.45
N ARG A 29 -2.80 3.15 26.43
CA ARG A 29 -2.28 3.73 25.17
C ARG A 29 -1.60 2.67 24.30
N ILE A 30 -0.79 1.78 24.90
CA ILE A 30 -0.17 0.66 24.19
C ILE A 30 -1.23 -0.29 23.62
N ALA A 31 -2.25 -0.65 24.40
CA ALA A 31 -3.33 -1.53 23.96
C ALA A 31 -4.10 -0.95 22.75
N ASP A 32 -4.39 0.35 22.78
CA ASP A 32 -5.04 1.06 21.67
C ASP A 32 -4.16 1.08 20.40
N LEU A 33 -2.85 1.28 20.55
CA LEU A 33 -1.90 1.21 19.45
C LEU A 33 -1.80 -0.20 18.86
N VAL A 34 -1.78 -1.24 19.71
CA VAL A 34 -1.82 -2.63 19.27
C VAL A 34 -3.11 -2.90 18.49
N LYS A 35 -4.26 -2.47 19.00
CA LYS A 35 -5.54 -2.64 18.29
C LYS A 35 -5.53 -1.97 16.92
N ARG A 36 -5.03 -0.74 16.81
CA ARG A 36 -4.89 -0.01 15.53
C ARG A 36 -3.93 -0.72 14.57
N TYR A 37 -2.82 -1.26 15.09
CA TYR A 37 -1.89 -2.06 14.31
C TYR A 37 -2.57 -3.31 13.76
N GLU A 38 -3.21 -4.12 14.62
CA GLU A 38 -3.84 -5.38 14.22
C GLU A 38 -4.97 -5.18 13.20
N ALA A 39 -5.77 -4.12 13.36
CA ALA A 39 -6.80 -3.77 12.38
C ALA A 39 -6.18 -3.47 11.01
N SER A 40 -5.10 -2.69 10.98
CA SER A 40 -4.38 -2.37 9.74
C SER A 40 -3.72 -3.61 9.12
N TRP A 41 -3.14 -4.49 9.96
CA TRP A 41 -2.50 -5.73 9.53
C TRP A 41 -3.50 -6.74 8.97
N SER A 42 -4.68 -6.86 9.58
CA SER A 42 -5.76 -7.70 9.06
C SER A 42 -6.28 -7.19 7.72
N ALA A 43 -6.42 -5.88 7.56
CA ALA A 43 -6.84 -5.29 6.29
C ALA A 43 -5.78 -5.53 5.20
N TYR A 44 -4.50 -5.35 5.53
CA TYR A 44 -3.38 -5.62 4.62
C TYR A 44 -3.34 -7.07 4.14
N GLN A 45 -3.47 -8.05 5.04
CA GLN A 45 -3.47 -9.47 4.66
C GLN A 45 -4.69 -9.89 3.81
N ALA A 46 -5.79 -9.13 3.86
CA ALA A 46 -6.97 -9.41 3.06
C ALA A 46 -6.85 -8.89 1.62
N LEU A 47 -5.84 -8.07 1.32
CA LEU A 47 -5.60 -7.57 -0.02
C LEU A 47 -5.12 -8.70 -0.93
N PRO A 48 -5.67 -8.82 -2.16
CA PRO A 48 -5.10 -9.68 -3.18
C PRO A 48 -3.63 -9.30 -3.43
N SER A 49 -2.74 -10.29 -3.37
CA SER A 49 -1.31 -10.10 -3.57
C SER A 49 -0.74 -11.22 -4.44
N ASP A 50 0.26 -10.86 -5.24
CA ASP A 50 1.07 -11.78 -6.02
C ASP A 50 2.14 -12.46 -5.14
N ALA A 51 3.10 -13.15 -5.76
CA ALA A 51 4.13 -13.87 -5.01
C ALA A 51 5.05 -12.92 -4.20
N ASP A 52 5.40 -11.77 -4.78
CA ASP A 52 6.30 -10.80 -4.15
C ASP A 52 5.61 -10.08 -2.99
N GLY A 53 4.35 -9.66 -3.17
CA GLY A 53 3.53 -9.09 -2.10
C GLY A 53 3.35 -10.06 -0.92
N LYS A 54 3.18 -11.36 -1.18
CA LYS A 54 3.13 -12.39 -0.13
C LYS A 54 4.45 -12.53 0.61
N ALA A 55 5.58 -12.54 -0.09
CA ALA A 55 6.91 -12.63 0.52
C ALA A 55 7.20 -11.43 1.45
N ILE A 56 6.74 -10.23 1.07
CA ILE A 56 6.82 -9.03 1.92
C ILE A 56 5.97 -9.21 3.18
N ALA A 57 4.73 -9.68 3.04
CA ALA A 57 3.85 -9.95 4.18
C ALA A 57 4.45 -10.99 5.14
N GLU A 58 5.04 -12.07 4.62
CA GLU A 58 5.75 -13.07 5.42
C GLU A 58 6.95 -12.48 6.16
N THR A 59 7.71 -11.60 5.52
CA THR A 59 8.84 -10.90 6.14
C THR A 59 8.39 -10.02 7.30
N ILE A 60 7.31 -9.24 7.11
CA ILE A 60 6.72 -8.41 8.17
C ILE A 60 6.24 -9.30 9.32
N ALA A 61 5.56 -10.41 9.03
CA ALA A 61 5.08 -11.35 10.03
C ALA A 61 6.23 -11.98 10.84
N ALA A 62 7.33 -12.35 10.19
CA ALA A 62 8.52 -12.88 10.83
C ALA A 62 9.18 -11.86 11.77
N LYS A 63 9.32 -10.59 11.35
CA LYS A 63 9.86 -9.53 12.21
C LYS A 63 8.96 -9.24 13.40
N ARG A 64 7.64 -9.23 13.20
CA ARG A 64 6.65 -9.13 14.29
C ARG A 64 6.79 -10.26 15.30
N ALA A 65 6.98 -11.50 14.84
CA ALA A 65 7.13 -12.66 15.72
C ALA A 65 8.34 -12.56 16.65
N ILE A 66 9.40 -11.87 16.23
CA ILE A 66 10.59 -11.58 17.05
C ILE A 66 10.30 -10.47 18.09
N ALA A 67 9.63 -9.39 17.66
CA ALA A 67 9.39 -8.23 18.54
C ALA A 67 8.39 -8.52 19.67
N ARG A 68 7.37 -9.35 19.43
CA ARG A 68 6.31 -9.66 20.42
C ARG A 68 6.83 -10.22 21.75
N PRO A 69 7.65 -11.27 21.80
CA PRO A 69 8.16 -11.80 23.07
C PRO A 69 9.05 -10.79 23.80
N LEU A 70 9.88 -10.01 23.09
CA LEU A 70 10.73 -8.98 23.69
C LEU A 70 9.90 -7.86 24.35
N ASN A 71 8.81 -7.46 23.69
CA ASN A 71 7.87 -6.48 24.23
C ASN A 71 7.16 -6.99 25.50
N LYS A 72 6.84 -8.29 25.55
CA LYS A 72 6.26 -8.93 26.75
C LYS A 72 7.28 -8.95 27.89
N GLN A 73 8.50 -9.40 27.64
CA GLN A 73 9.58 -9.42 28.62
C GLN A 73 9.87 -8.03 29.19
N THR A 74 9.84 -6.99 28.36
CA THR A 74 10.01 -5.60 28.81
C THR A 74 8.91 -5.19 29.80
N SER A 75 7.65 -5.54 29.51
CA SER A 75 6.52 -5.26 30.41
C SER A 75 6.63 -6.02 31.73
N GLU A 76 7.08 -7.29 31.69
CA GLU A 76 7.32 -8.14 32.86
C GLU A 76 8.44 -7.58 33.76
N LEU A 77 9.54 -7.08 33.18
CA LEU A 77 10.61 -6.43 33.94
C LEU A 77 10.11 -5.17 34.65
N MET A 78 9.33 -4.34 33.95
CA MET A 78 8.72 -3.16 34.56
C MET A 78 7.69 -3.54 35.64
N GLU A 79 6.96 -4.66 35.52
CA GLU A 79 6.02 -5.16 36.55
C GLU A 79 6.75 -5.58 37.82
N GLN A 80 7.94 -6.14 37.66
CA GLN A 80 8.81 -6.55 38.76
C GLN A 80 9.56 -5.38 39.39
N GLY A 81 9.39 -4.16 38.87
CA GLY A 81 10.13 -2.97 39.28
C GLY A 81 11.58 -2.92 38.79
N ASP A 82 11.99 -3.86 37.94
CA ASP A 82 13.34 -3.89 37.33
C ASP A 82 13.42 -2.95 36.12
N TYR A 83 13.39 -1.65 36.40
CA TYR A 83 13.58 -0.62 35.38
C TYR A 83 14.98 -0.66 34.74
N PRO A 84 16.09 -0.89 35.47
CA PRO A 84 17.40 -1.04 34.84
C PRO A 84 17.43 -2.19 33.80
N GLY A 85 16.87 -3.35 34.14
CA GLY A 85 16.73 -4.47 33.21
C GLY A 85 15.82 -4.13 32.03
N ALA A 86 14.68 -3.49 32.28
CA ALA A 86 13.76 -3.07 31.24
C ALA A 86 14.39 -2.04 30.28
N VAL A 87 15.24 -1.13 30.78
CA VAL A 87 16.01 -0.17 29.97
C VAL A 87 17.02 -0.91 29.10
N ALA A 88 17.80 -1.82 29.67
CA ALA A 88 18.80 -2.59 28.91
C ALA A 88 18.15 -3.41 27.79
N LEU A 89 17.02 -4.06 28.08
CA LEU A 89 16.26 -4.82 27.09
C LEU A 89 15.65 -3.90 26.01
N THR A 90 15.12 -2.74 26.41
CA THR A 90 14.46 -1.80 25.50
C THR A 90 15.43 -1.14 24.53
N LEU A 91 16.57 -0.67 25.05
CA LEU A 91 17.57 0.05 24.25
C LEU A 91 18.47 -0.89 23.43
N GLY A 92 18.50 -2.18 23.74
CA GLY A 92 19.19 -3.19 22.96
C GLY A 92 18.21 -4.03 22.10
N PRO A 93 17.88 -5.27 22.50
CA PRO A 93 17.12 -6.21 21.67
C PRO A 93 15.78 -5.68 21.14
N VAL A 94 14.99 -4.97 21.96
CA VAL A 94 13.69 -4.44 21.52
C VAL A 94 13.88 -3.36 20.46
N GLN A 95 14.85 -2.46 20.64
CA GLN A 95 15.16 -1.42 19.65
C GLN A 95 15.57 -2.04 18.31
N GLU A 96 16.43 -3.05 18.34
CA GLU A 96 16.88 -3.75 17.13
C GLU A 96 15.69 -4.44 16.43
N ALA A 97 14.86 -5.16 17.19
CA ALA A 97 13.67 -5.81 16.65
C ALA A 97 12.67 -4.81 16.06
N ALA A 98 12.43 -3.68 16.74
CA ALA A 98 11.55 -2.61 16.27
C ALA A 98 12.10 -1.96 15.00
N ASN A 99 13.41 -1.70 14.92
CA ASN A 99 14.05 -1.17 13.71
C ASN A 99 13.91 -2.14 12.53
N GLY A 100 14.16 -3.43 12.75
CA GLY A 100 14.01 -4.46 11.72
C GLY A 100 12.56 -4.61 11.23
N TRP A 101 11.59 -4.50 12.14
CA TRP A 101 10.18 -4.51 11.79
C TRP A 101 9.76 -3.25 11.03
N ASN A 102 10.18 -2.07 11.48
CA ASN A 102 9.94 -0.80 10.79
C ASN A 102 10.53 -0.80 9.38
N LYS A 103 11.73 -1.36 9.21
CA LYS A 103 12.33 -1.54 7.89
C LYS A 103 11.47 -2.42 7.00
N ALA A 104 11.02 -3.58 7.49
CA ALA A 104 10.15 -4.45 6.69
C ALA A 104 8.82 -3.78 6.31
N LEU A 105 8.25 -2.97 7.22
CA LEU A 105 7.06 -2.17 6.93
C LEU A 105 7.32 -1.08 5.88
N SER A 106 8.47 -0.40 5.95
CA SER A 106 8.86 0.63 4.98
C SER A 106 9.13 0.02 3.60
N ASP A 107 9.91 -1.06 3.55
CA ASP A 107 10.23 -1.76 2.30
C ASP A 107 8.94 -2.25 1.61
N GLY A 108 7.91 -2.65 2.38
CA GLY A 108 6.60 -2.99 1.84
C GLY A 108 5.82 -1.80 1.27
N VAL A 109 5.87 -0.63 1.92
CA VAL A 109 5.27 0.61 1.39
C VAL A 109 5.96 1.03 0.08
N ASP A 110 7.29 0.97 0.03
CA ASP A 110 8.07 1.33 -1.16
C ASP A 110 7.74 0.40 -2.34
N PHE A 111 7.51 -0.89 -2.07
CA PHE A 111 7.06 -1.86 -3.07
C PHE A 111 5.67 -1.51 -3.62
N GLU A 112 4.70 -1.25 -2.74
CA GLU A 112 3.34 -0.88 -3.15
C GLU A 112 3.30 0.42 -3.94
N GLU A 113 4.09 1.43 -3.54
CA GLU A 113 4.19 2.69 -4.27
C GLU A 113 4.75 2.48 -5.68
N LYS A 114 5.78 1.64 -5.81
CA LYS A 114 6.37 1.30 -7.10
C LYS A 114 5.36 0.57 -7.99
N GLU A 115 4.71 -0.48 -7.49
CA GLU A 115 3.69 -1.23 -8.24
C GLU A 115 2.53 -0.33 -8.68
N SER A 116 2.08 0.56 -7.78
CA SER A 116 1.01 1.52 -8.11
C SER A 116 1.42 2.47 -9.23
N ARG A 117 2.67 2.97 -9.21
CA ARG A 117 3.20 3.84 -10.27
C ARG A 117 3.33 3.11 -11.61
N ASP A 118 3.80 1.86 -11.59
CA ASP A 118 3.97 1.05 -12.79
C ASP A 118 2.60 0.70 -13.41
N ALA A 119 1.62 0.32 -12.57
CA ALA A 119 0.24 0.10 -13.00
C ALA A 119 -0.42 1.37 -13.57
N ALA A 120 -0.19 2.53 -12.96
CA ALA A 120 -0.69 3.80 -13.48
C ALA A 120 -0.07 4.15 -14.84
N ALA A 121 1.24 3.95 -15.01
CA ALA A 121 1.94 4.18 -16.28
C ALA A 121 1.42 3.23 -17.37
N GLU A 122 1.17 1.96 -17.04
CA GLU A 122 0.58 1.00 -17.97
C GLU A 122 -0.86 1.37 -18.36
N ALA A 123 -1.68 1.81 -17.41
CA ALA A 123 -3.05 2.27 -17.69
C ALA A 123 -3.06 3.47 -18.65
N ILE A 124 -2.15 4.44 -18.46
CA ILE A 124 -1.99 5.58 -19.38
C ILE A 124 -1.61 5.10 -20.78
N ARG A 125 -0.61 4.23 -20.89
CA ARG A 125 -0.15 3.67 -22.17
C ARG A 125 -1.25 2.91 -22.90
N LEU A 126 -2.04 2.11 -22.19
CA LEU A 126 -3.19 1.40 -22.74
C LEU A 126 -4.27 2.37 -23.23
N GLY A 127 -4.57 3.41 -22.44
CA GLY A 127 -5.51 4.47 -22.81
C GLY A 127 -5.12 5.20 -24.10
N GLU A 128 -3.84 5.60 -24.22
CA GLU A 128 -3.30 6.23 -25.43
C GLU A 128 -3.43 5.33 -26.66
N ARG A 129 -3.10 4.03 -26.51
CA ARG A 129 -3.23 3.05 -27.58
C ARG A 129 -4.69 2.88 -28.03
N SER A 130 -5.62 2.79 -27.08
CA SER A 130 -7.05 2.66 -27.37
C SER A 130 -7.61 3.92 -28.06
N LEU A 131 -7.19 5.11 -27.63
CA LEU A 131 -7.60 6.37 -28.25
C LEU A 131 -7.11 6.46 -29.70
N LEU A 132 -5.84 6.10 -29.96
CA LEU A 132 -5.30 6.03 -31.33
C LEU A 132 -6.08 5.06 -32.21
N GLN A 133 -6.44 3.88 -31.70
CA GLN A 133 -7.26 2.92 -32.45
C GLN A 133 -8.64 3.48 -32.80
N LEU A 134 -9.30 4.16 -31.85
CA LEU A 134 -10.59 4.81 -32.08
C LEU A 134 -10.49 5.95 -33.11
N LEU A 135 -9.43 6.75 -33.07
CA LEU A 135 -9.20 7.81 -34.05
C LEU A 135 -8.97 7.24 -35.46
N VAL A 136 -8.20 6.17 -35.60
CA VAL A 136 -7.98 5.51 -36.88
C VAL A 136 -9.28 4.94 -37.42
N LEU A 137 -10.05 4.21 -36.61
CA LEU A 137 -11.34 3.65 -37.01
C LEU A 137 -12.35 4.75 -37.37
N GLY A 138 -12.43 5.81 -36.57
CA GLY A 138 -13.28 6.97 -36.84
C GLY A 138 -12.89 7.69 -38.13
N GLY A 139 -11.58 7.87 -38.37
CA GLY A 139 -11.06 8.43 -39.61
C GLY A 139 -11.40 7.59 -40.84
N VAL A 140 -11.24 6.26 -40.76
CA VAL A 140 -11.63 5.33 -41.84
C VAL A 140 -13.13 5.40 -42.11
N ALA A 141 -13.96 5.36 -41.07
CA ALA A 141 -15.42 5.45 -41.21
C ALA A 141 -15.87 6.76 -41.88
N LEU A 142 -15.24 7.88 -41.51
CA LEU A 142 -15.45 9.18 -42.14
C LEU A 142 -15.13 9.15 -43.64
N LEU A 143 -13.96 8.62 -44.01
CA LEU A 143 -13.56 8.51 -45.42
C LEU A 143 -14.52 7.64 -46.23
N VAL A 144 -14.95 6.50 -45.67
CA VAL A 144 -15.95 5.62 -46.29
C VAL A 144 -17.29 6.35 -46.47
N GLY A 145 -17.75 7.08 -45.45
CA GLY A 145 -18.97 7.89 -45.52
C GLY A 145 -18.91 8.97 -46.60
N ILE A 146 -17.78 9.68 -46.70
CA ILE A 146 -17.54 10.70 -47.75
C ILE A 146 -17.57 10.05 -49.13
N ALA A 147 -16.87 8.93 -49.33
CA ALA A 147 -16.84 8.22 -50.61
C ALA A 147 -18.24 7.74 -51.04
N ALA A 148 -19.00 7.14 -50.12
CA ALA A 148 -20.36 6.69 -50.37
C ALA A 148 -21.32 7.85 -50.72
N SER A 149 -21.15 9.00 -50.05
CA SER A 149 -21.92 10.23 -50.34
C SER A 149 -21.61 10.76 -51.74
N VAL A 150 -20.33 10.86 -52.12
CA VAL A 150 -19.91 11.31 -53.45
C VAL A 150 -20.41 10.35 -54.55
N MET A 151 -20.31 9.04 -54.35
CA MET A 151 -20.81 8.06 -55.31
C MET A 151 -22.33 8.14 -55.50
N SER A 152 -23.08 8.27 -54.40
CA SER A 152 -24.55 8.44 -54.43
C SER A 152 -24.96 9.77 -55.08
N GLY A 153 -24.22 10.85 -54.84
CA GLY A 153 -24.47 12.13 -55.51
C GLY A 153 -24.29 12.04 -57.03
N ARG A 154 -23.26 11.32 -57.48
CA ARG A 154 -22.98 11.11 -58.92
C ARG A 154 -24.04 10.23 -59.60
N SER A 155 -24.59 9.23 -58.92
CA SER A 155 -25.64 8.38 -59.48
C SER A 155 -26.99 9.10 -59.59
N LEU A 156 -27.27 10.07 -58.71
CA LEU A 156 -28.49 10.88 -58.75
C LEU A 156 -28.42 12.04 -59.75
N THR A 157 -27.23 12.57 -60.03
CA THR A 157 -27.02 13.64 -61.04
C THR A 157 -26.67 13.10 -62.44
N GLY A 158 -26.68 11.79 -62.64
CA GLY A 158 -26.61 11.17 -63.97
C GLY A 158 -27.90 11.45 -64.75
N VAL A 159 -27.90 12.54 -65.52
CA VAL A 159 -29.02 13.01 -66.34
C VAL A 159 -29.67 11.85 -67.12
N PRO A 160 -30.99 11.62 -67.01
CA PRO A 160 -31.69 10.68 -67.88
C PRO A 160 -31.76 11.29 -69.27
N ALA A 161 -30.96 10.75 -70.20
CA ALA A 161 -31.06 11.08 -71.62
C ALA A 161 -32.33 10.43 -72.22
N TRP A 162 -33.48 11.05 -72.00
CA TRP A 162 -34.65 10.87 -72.85
C TRP A 162 -34.84 12.13 -73.69
N ARG A 163 -34.34 12.10 -74.93
CA ARG A 163 -34.83 12.86 -76.10
C ARG A 163 -33.95 12.58 -77.33
N SER A 164 -34.43 11.69 -78.19
CA SER A 164 -34.68 11.89 -79.64
C SER A 164 -34.94 10.54 -80.30
#